data_AF-A0A9P0KUA7-F1
#
_entry.id   AF-A0A9P0KUA7-F1
#
_cell.length_a   1.000
_cell.length_b   1.000
_cell.length_c   1.000
_cell.angle_alpha   90.00
_cell.angle_beta   90.00
_cell.angle_gamma   90.00
#
_symmetry.space_group_name_H-M   'P 1'
#
loop_
_entity.id
_entity.type
_entity.pdbx_description
1 polymer ?
#
loop_
_entity_poly.entity_id
_entity_poly.type
_entity_poly.pdbx_seq_one_letter_code
_entity_poly.pdbx_strand_id
1 'polypeptide(L)'
;MVPNLIRLKRDNQELDDDKLSNFYRKCNEFYIEAVAKIKQRFPFGDKERQALKCLQMLNPQAILGHDLSKKHITSISELLYYFPSICPENITELDREWRTLRRTNFNFDETETPSVDTFWWHISKLKKGDGSAMFPLLSTLTRKLLCLPHSTATVERLFSSINVMKTKLRNKLSTTTIKGTLHTKSEIKNCFEFNVKNDHLKKFNKNMYDFNQNKDETENQEDSQIENEIAAS
;
A
#
# COMPACT_ATOMS: atom_id res chain seq x y z
N MET A 1 -16.36 8.73 22.63
CA MET A 1 -17.21 9.56 23.52
C MET A 1 -18.57 8.90 23.84
N VAL A 2 -19.13 8.02 22.99
CA VAL A 2 -20.43 7.34 23.19
C VAL A 2 -20.45 6.19 24.23
N PRO A 3 -19.40 5.37 24.41
CA PRO A 3 -19.47 4.21 25.33
C PRO A 3 -19.73 4.58 26.80
N ASN A 4 -19.26 5.75 27.23
CA ASN A 4 -19.40 6.21 28.61
C ASN A 4 -20.81 6.69 28.94
N LEU A 5 -21.59 7.16 27.95
CA LEU A 5 -22.95 7.68 28.16
C LEU A 5 -23.97 6.58 28.45
N ILE A 6 -23.89 5.44 27.75
CA ILE A 6 -24.79 4.30 27.97
C ILE A 6 -24.52 3.68 29.34
N ARG A 7 -23.23 3.59 29.72
CA ARG A 7 -22.79 3.05 31.01
C ARG A 7 -23.24 3.96 32.18
N LEU A 8 -23.05 5.28 32.05
CA LEU A 8 -23.51 6.26 33.05
C LEU A 8 -25.03 6.21 33.26
N LYS A 9 -25.82 6.12 32.18
CA LYS A 9 -27.28 6.15 32.29
C LYS A 9 -27.88 4.84 32.80
N ARG A 10 -27.18 3.72 32.63
CA ARG A 10 -27.52 2.42 33.24
C ARG A 10 -27.27 2.45 34.76
N ASP A 11 -26.13 3.02 35.18
CA ASP A 11 -25.78 3.12 36.60
C ASP A 11 -26.72 4.10 37.36
N ASN A 12 -27.31 5.07 36.66
CA ASN A 12 -28.35 5.97 37.18
C ASN A 12 -29.80 5.40 37.14
N GLN A 13 -30.01 4.13 36.74
CA GLN A 13 -31.33 3.49 36.59
C GLN A 13 -32.33 4.23 35.67
N GLU A 14 -31.86 5.10 34.77
CA GLU A 14 -32.72 5.88 33.86
C GLU A 14 -33.10 5.13 32.58
N LEU A 15 -32.54 3.94 32.34
CA LEU A 15 -32.86 3.12 31.18
C LEU A 15 -33.51 1.80 31.56
N ASP A 16 -34.67 1.58 30.95
CA ASP A 16 -35.39 0.32 30.89
C ASP A 16 -34.51 -0.76 30.21
N ASP A 17 -34.24 -1.86 30.93
CA ASP A 17 -33.37 -2.95 30.50
C ASP A 17 -33.88 -3.61 29.20
N ASP A 18 -35.19 -3.64 28.98
CA ASP A 18 -35.79 -4.18 27.76
C ASP A 18 -35.47 -3.32 26.54
N LYS A 19 -35.46 -1.98 26.70
CA LYS A 19 -35.07 -1.06 25.61
C LYS A 19 -33.59 -1.18 25.29
N LEU A 20 -32.75 -1.38 26.31
CA LEU A 20 -31.31 -1.55 26.14
C LEU A 20 -30.99 -2.88 25.44
N SER A 21 -31.62 -3.98 25.87
CA SER A 21 -31.51 -5.30 25.23
C SER A 21 -31.97 -5.24 23.77
N ASN A 22 -33.09 -4.56 23.50
CA ASN A 22 -33.58 -4.37 22.14
C ASN A 22 -32.64 -3.52 21.27
N PHE A 23 -31.99 -2.50 21.84
CA PHE A 23 -30.96 -1.72 21.15
C PHE A 23 -29.76 -2.58 20.76
N TYR A 24 -29.18 -3.34 21.70
CA TYR A 24 -28.06 -4.24 21.41
C TYR A 24 -28.44 -5.31 20.38
N ARG A 25 -29.65 -5.87 20.47
CA ARG A 25 -30.17 -6.81 19.47
C ARG A 25 -30.20 -6.17 18.08
N LYS A 26 -30.74 -4.96 17.94
CA LYS A 26 -30.76 -4.24 16.65
C LYS A 26 -29.36 -3.93 16.12
N CYS A 27 -28.42 -3.56 16.99
CA CYS A 27 -27.02 -3.38 16.59
C CYS A 27 -26.41 -4.69 16.08
N ASN A 28 -26.68 -5.81 16.74
CA ASN A 28 -26.21 -7.13 16.32
C ASN A 28 -26.84 -7.54 14.97
N GLU A 29 -28.16 -7.37 14.81
CA GLU A 29 -28.86 -7.61 13.54
C GLU A 29 -28.28 -6.77 12.40
N PHE A 30 -27.97 -5.50 12.67
CA PHE A 30 -27.28 -4.64 11.71
C PHE A 30 -25.91 -5.20 11.30
N TYR A 31 -25.09 -5.63 12.25
CA TYR A 31 -23.78 -6.23 11.94
C TYR A 31 -23.91 -7.55 11.17
N ILE A 32 -24.89 -8.39 11.53
CA ILE A 32 -25.18 -9.64 10.82
C ILE A 32 -25.54 -9.35 9.36
N GLU A 33 -26.45 -8.41 9.11
CA GLU A 33 -26.81 -8.02 7.74
C GLU A 33 -25.64 -7.36 7.00
N ALA A 34 -24.85 -6.50 7.67
CA ALA A 34 -23.66 -5.90 7.08
C ALA A 34 -22.68 -6.99 6.59
N VAL A 35 -22.40 -8.00 7.42
CA VAL A 35 -21.54 -9.14 7.04
C VAL A 35 -22.18 -9.96 5.93
N ALA A 36 -23.50 -10.20 5.95
CA ALA A 36 -24.20 -10.91 4.89
C ALA A 36 -24.09 -10.19 3.53
N LYS A 37 -24.26 -8.85 3.51
CA LYS A 37 -24.08 -8.04 2.31
C LYS A 37 -22.63 -7.98 1.84
N ILE A 38 -21.66 -7.90 2.76
CA ILE A 38 -20.24 -8.03 2.40
C ILE A 38 -20.01 -9.40 1.77
N LYS A 39 -20.53 -10.48 2.36
CA LYS A 39 -20.39 -11.83 1.83
C LYS A 39 -20.97 -11.97 0.41
N GLN A 40 -22.11 -11.33 0.17
CA GLN A 40 -22.80 -11.34 -1.13
C GLN A 40 -22.06 -10.52 -2.19
N ARG A 41 -21.52 -9.35 -1.84
CA ARG A 41 -20.92 -8.40 -2.78
C ARG A 41 -19.43 -8.61 -2.99
N PHE A 42 -18.74 -9.23 -2.03
CA PHE A 42 -17.33 -9.51 -2.13
C PHE A 42 -17.17 -10.85 -2.83
N PRO A 43 -16.70 -10.89 -4.09
CA PRO A 43 -16.56 -12.16 -4.79
C PRO A 43 -15.37 -12.96 -4.26
N PHE A 44 -15.60 -13.77 -3.23
CA PHE A 44 -14.58 -14.65 -2.67
C PHE A 44 -14.11 -15.72 -3.65
N GLY A 45 -14.91 -16.07 -4.66
CA GLY A 45 -14.60 -17.11 -5.64
C GLY A 45 -13.78 -16.65 -6.85
N ASP A 46 -13.56 -15.34 -7.02
CA ASP A 46 -12.90 -14.83 -8.23
C ASP A 46 -11.44 -15.27 -8.33
N LYS A 47 -11.05 -15.73 -9.52
CA LYS A 47 -9.69 -16.21 -9.81
C LYS A 47 -8.62 -15.16 -9.47
N GLU A 48 -8.87 -13.90 -9.79
CA GLU A 48 -7.95 -12.78 -9.51
C GLU A 48 -7.78 -12.55 -8.00
N ARG A 49 -8.84 -12.73 -7.21
CA ARG A 49 -8.76 -12.60 -5.74
C ARG A 49 -8.09 -13.78 -5.10
N GLN A 50 -8.28 -14.97 -5.67
CA GLN A 50 -7.51 -16.15 -5.27
C GLN A 50 -6.02 -15.96 -5.56
N ALA A 51 -5.65 -15.24 -6.63
CA ALA A 51 -4.27 -14.87 -6.93
C ALA A 51 -3.59 -14.12 -5.78
N LEU A 52 -4.33 -13.26 -5.06
CA LEU A 52 -3.81 -12.50 -3.92
C LEU A 52 -3.35 -13.40 -2.77
N LYS A 53 -3.82 -14.65 -2.68
CA LYS A 53 -3.30 -15.61 -1.70
C LYS A 53 -1.83 -15.93 -1.96
N CYS A 54 -1.37 -15.90 -3.21
CA CYS A 54 0.04 -16.08 -3.55
C CYS A 54 0.91 -14.98 -2.90
N LEU A 55 0.37 -13.77 -2.74
CA LEU A 55 1.08 -12.65 -2.11
C LEU A 55 1.26 -12.80 -0.59
N GLN A 56 0.72 -13.85 0.04
CA GLN A 56 1.02 -14.17 1.44
C GLN A 56 2.53 -14.31 1.69
N MET A 57 3.31 -14.67 0.66
CA MET A 57 4.76 -14.72 0.76
C MET A 57 5.40 -13.37 1.11
N LEU A 58 4.73 -12.24 0.87
CA LEU A 58 5.25 -10.92 1.24
C LEU A 58 5.17 -10.67 2.75
N ASN A 59 4.36 -11.43 3.48
CA ASN A 59 4.13 -11.21 4.90
C ASN A 59 5.24 -11.87 5.75
N PRO A 60 6.02 -11.09 6.53
CA PRO A 60 7.06 -11.64 7.40
C PRO A 60 6.52 -12.67 8.39
N GLN A 61 5.30 -12.50 8.90
CA GLN A 61 4.63 -13.44 9.79
C GLN A 61 4.44 -14.82 9.14
N ALA A 62 4.11 -14.85 7.86
CA ALA A 62 3.90 -16.10 7.13
C ALA A 62 5.23 -16.84 6.87
N ILE A 63 6.36 -16.11 6.85
CA ILE A 63 7.70 -16.66 6.65
C ILE A 63 8.33 -17.11 7.97
N LEU A 64 8.22 -16.28 9.02
CA LEU A 64 8.86 -16.47 10.32
C LEU A 64 8.02 -17.32 11.30
N GLY A 65 6.70 -17.38 11.11
CA GLY A 65 5.79 -18.07 12.02
C GLY A 65 6.08 -19.56 12.16
N HIS A 66 6.05 -20.04 13.42
CA HIS A 66 6.23 -21.47 13.76
C HIS A 66 4.99 -22.33 13.51
N ASP A 67 3.82 -21.72 13.30
CA ASP A 67 2.55 -22.42 13.29
C ASP A 67 2.11 -22.85 11.87
N LEU A 68 2.09 -24.17 11.64
CA LEU A 68 1.45 -24.96 10.56
C LEU A 68 1.71 -24.60 9.06
N SER A 69 2.26 -23.43 8.74
CA SER A 69 2.38 -22.82 7.40
C SER A 69 3.55 -23.31 6.54
N LYS A 70 4.60 -23.91 7.13
CA LYS A 70 5.75 -24.44 6.35
C LYS A 70 5.33 -25.45 5.26
N LYS A 71 4.12 -26.03 5.35
CA LYS A 71 3.56 -27.01 4.41
C LYS A 71 2.77 -26.42 3.22
N HIS A 72 2.26 -25.18 3.26
CA HIS A 72 1.24 -24.75 2.27
C HIS A 72 1.71 -23.76 1.19
N ILE A 73 2.95 -23.25 1.27
CA ILE A 73 3.56 -22.43 0.20
C ILE A 73 4.77 -23.19 -0.37
N THR A 74 4.49 -24.26 -1.11
CA THR A 74 5.50 -25.23 -1.58
C THR A 74 6.36 -24.70 -2.73
N SER A 75 5.82 -23.73 -3.48
CA SER A 75 6.51 -23.12 -4.63
C SER A 75 6.07 -21.67 -4.85
N ILE A 76 7.00 -20.84 -5.30
CA ILE A 76 6.73 -19.48 -5.78
C ILE A 76 6.18 -19.47 -7.22
N SER A 77 6.16 -20.63 -7.89
CA SER A 77 5.73 -20.79 -9.29
C SER A 77 4.32 -20.31 -9.58
N GLU A 78 3.40 -20.31 -8.61
CA GLU A 78 2.04 -19.81 -8.80
C GLU A 78 2.02 -18.30 -9.12
N LEU A 79 3.01 -17.53 -8.65
CA LEU A 79 3.12 -16.11 -9.01
C LEU A 79 3.35 -15.89 -10.50
N LEU A 80 4.02 -16.82 -11.19
CA LEU A 80 4.27 -16.68 -12.63
C LEU A 80 2.95 -16.68 -13.41
N TYR A 81 2.00 -17.50 -12.98
CA TYR A 81 0.70 -17.60 -13.63
C TYR A 81 -0.09 -16.29 -13.50
N TYR A 82 0.00 -15.61 -12.36
CA TYR A 82 -0.77 -14.41 -12.06
C TYR A 82 -0.05 -13.09 -12.39
N PHE A 83 1.27 -13.08 -12.36
CA PHE A 83 2.11 -11.89 -12.55
C PHE A 83 3.29 -12.17 -13.52
N PRO A 84 3.02 -12.59 -14.77
CA PRO A 84 4.07 -13.00 -15.71
C PRO A 84 5.06 -11.87 -16.02
N SER A 85 4.59 -10.64 -16.24
CA SER A 85 5.44 -9.46 -16.54
C SER A 85 6.35 -9.03 -15.38
N ILE A 86 5.97 -9.36 -14.14
CA ILE A 86 6.71 -8.96 -12.94
C ILE A 86 7.78 -10.00 -12.60
N CYS A 87 7.46 -11.27 -12.84
CA CYS A 87 8.32 -12.40 -12.51
C CYS A 87 9.61 -12.43 -13.36
N PRO A 88 10.74 -12.84 -12.78
CA PRO A 88 11.97 -13.05 -13.52
C PRO A 88 11.85 -14.26 -14.46
N GLU A 89 12.58 -14.25 -15.58
CA GLU A 89 12.64 -15.37 -16.52
C GLU A 89 13.13 -16.67 -15.86
N ASN A 90 14.11 -16.55 -14.95
CA ASN A 90 14.68 -17.71 -14.26
C ASN A 90 13.90 -18.10 -13.00
N ILE A 91 12.73 -18.71 -13.22
CA ILE A 91 11.81 -19.17 -12.16
C ILE A 91 12.44 -20.26 -11.29
N THR A 92 13.26 -21.13 -11.89
CA THR A 92 13.94 -22.22 -11.16
C THR A 92 14.87 -21.67 -10.09
N GLU A 93 15.66 -20.65 -10.41
CA GLU A 93 16.53 -19.99 -9.43
C GLU A 93 15.71 -19.18 -8.41
N LEU A 94 14.64 -18.51 -8.83
CA LEU A 94 13.74 -17.82 -7.90
C LEU A 94 13.16 -18.78 -6.84
N ASP A 95 12.71 -19.96 -7.25
CA ASP A 95 12.15 -20.97 -6.36
C ASP A 95 13.22 -21.59 -5.44
N ARG A 96 14.47 -21.70 -5.92
CA ARG A 96 15.63 -22.06 -5.08
C ARG A 96 15.92 -21.00 -4.03
N GLU A 97 15.93 -19.72 -4.40
CA GLU A 97 16.09 -18.59 -3.47
C GLU A 97 14.98 -18.61 -2.41
N TRP A 98 13.72 -18.77 -2.82
CA TRP A 98 12.57 -18.85 -1.92
C TRP A 98 12.68 -19.99 -0.91
N ARG A 99 13.02 -21.21 -1.38
CA ARG A 99 13.23 -22.36 -0.47
C ARG A 99 14.40 -22.16 0.48
N THR A 100 15.43 -21.45 0.04
CA THR A 100 16.59 -21.13 0.87
C THR A 100 16.21 -20.11 1.94
N LEU A 101 15.51 -19.03 1.58
CA LEU A 101 15.00 -18.03 2.52
C LEU A 101 14.23 -18.68 3.68
N ARG A 102 13.29 -19.59 3.37
CA ARG A 102 12.47 -20.27 4.40
C ARG A 102 13.24 -21.21 5.33
N ARG A 103 14.44 -21.63 4.93
CA ARG A 103 15.33 -22.48 5.74
C ARG A 103 16.39 -21.68 6.48
N THR A 104 16.61 -20.43 6.08
CA THR A 104 17.52 -19.53 6.77
C THR A 104 16.88 -19.11 8.09
N ASN A 105 17.58 -19.35 9.19
CA ASN A 105 17.23 -18.74 10.46
C ASN A 105 17.72 -17.29 10.43
N PHE A 106 16.80 -16.36 10.60
CA PHE A 106 17.12 -14.95 10.73
C PHE A 106 17.13 -14.59 12.22
N ASN A 107 18.10 -13.78 12.64
CA ASN A 107 18.13 -13.22 13.99
C ASN A 107 17.18 -12.01 14.08
N PHE A 108 15.89 -12.22 13.80
CA PHE A 108 14.86 -11.27 14.19
C PHE A 108 14.48 -11.59 15.64
N ASP A 109 14.22 -10.55 16.45
CA ASP A 109 13.71 -10.74 17.79
C ASP A 109 12.34 -11.43 17.71
N GLU A 110 12.21 -12.62 18.29
CA GLU A 110 10.99 -13.44 18.20
C GLU A 110 9.76 -12.76 18.84
N THR A 111 9.98 -11.70 19.62
CA THR A 111 8.94 -10.95 20.33
C THR A 111 8.25 -9.89 19.47
N GLU A 112 8.87 -9.41 18.40
CA GLU A 112 8.31 -8.38 17.51
C GLU A 112 8.51 -8.74 16.04
N THR A 113 7.39 -8.94 15.33
CA THR A 113 7.49 -9.18 13.89
C THR A 113 7.75 -7.88 13.13
N PRO A 114 8.81 -7.84 12.30
CA PRO A 114 9.15 -6.65 11.56
C PRO A 114 8.04 -6.26 10.59
N SER A 115 7.96 -4.96 10.27
CA SER A 115 7.11 -4.51 9.17
C SER A 115 7.58 -5.13 7.85
N VAL A 116 6.65 -5.23 6.88
CA VAL A 116 6.93 -5.79 5.55
C VAL A 116 8.15 -5.10 4.92
N ASP A 117 8.22 -3.79 4.99
CA ASP A 117 9.29 -3.00 4.39
C ASP A 117 10.65 -3.26 5.05
N THR A 118 10.73 -3.29 6.38
CA THR A 118 12.00 -3.50 7.09
C THR A 118 12.53 -4.92 6.91
N PHE A 119 11.63 -5.90 6.90
CA PHE A 119 11.97 -7.29 6.63
C PHE A 119 12.58 -7.45 5.23
N TRP A 120 11.88 -7.02 4.18
CA TRP A 120 12.38 -7.18 2.81
C TRP A 120 13.60 -6.31 2.51
N TRP A 121 13.72 -5.15 3.15
CA TRP A 121 14.94 -4.37 3.13
C TRP A 121 16.13 -5.14 3.71
N HIS A 122 15.96 -5.77 4.88
CA HIS A 122 17.00 -6.61 5.49
C HIS A 122 17.41 -7.77 4.57
N ILE A 123 16.42 -8.52 4.03
CA ILE A 123 16.68 -9.61 3.08
C ILE A 123 17.47 -9.14 1.85
N SER A 124 17.15 -7.95 1.33
CA SER A 124 17.87 -7.36 0.18
C SER A 124 19.33 -7.02 0.45
N LYS A 125 19.71 -6.84 1.72
CA LYS A 125 21.08 -6.50 2.13
C LYS A 125 21.93 -7.72 2.47
N LEU A 126 21.34 -8.90 2.58
CA LEU A 126 22.07 -10.13 2.86
C LEU A 126 23.01 -10.48 1.71
N LYS A 127 24.25 -10.83 2.07
CA LYS A 127 25.30 -11.21 1.14
C LYS A 127 25.83 -12.60 1.46
N LYS A 128 26.27 -13.31 0.43
CA LYS A 128 27.01 -14.56 0.55
C LYS A 128 28.45 -14.28 0.97
N GLY A 129 29.21 -15.33 1.28
CA GLY A 129 30.62 -15.21 1.69
C GLY A 129 31.54 -14.60 0.63
N ASP A 130 31.13 -14.62 -0.65
CA ASP A 130 31.82 -13.97 -1.78
C ASP A 130 31.44 -12.49 -1.98
N GLY A 131 30.57 -11.93 -1.12
CA GLY A 131 30.08 -10.55 -1.21
C GLY A 131 28.94 -10.32 -2.20
N SER A 132 28.53 -11.35 -2.96
CA SER A 132 27.36 -11.28 -3.85
C SER A 132 26.06 -11.27 -3.06
N ALA A 133 24.98 -10.74 -3.65
CA ALA A 133 23.67 -10.73 -3.01
C ALA A 133 23.15 -12.16 -2.76
N MET A 134 22.57 -12.41 -1.58
CA MET A 134 22.08 -13.73 -1.20
C MET A 134 20.79 -14.12 -1.94
N PHE A 135 19.89 -13.15 -2.14
CA PHE A 135 18.57 -13.35 -2.76
C PHE A 135 18.25 -12.28 -3.84
N PRO A 136 19.05 -12.18 -4.92
CA PRO A 136 18.90 -11.12 -5.93
C PRO A 136 17.57 -11.14 -6.69
N LEU A 137 17.09 -12.32 -7.08
CA LEU A 137 15.84 -12.45 -7.85
C LEU A 137 14.64 -12.15 -6.95
N LEU A 138 14.64 -12.72 -5.75
CA LEU A 138 13.55 -12.55 -4.80
C LEU A 138 13.44 -11.11 -4.32
N SER A 139 14.56 -10.44 -4.01
CA SER A 139 14.56 -9.04 -3.59
C SER A 139 14.03 -8.11 -4.68
N THR A 140 14.34 -8.40 -5.94
CA THR A 140 13.85 -7.61 -7.08
C THR A 140 12.37 -7.84 -7.30
N LEU A 141 11.91 -9.10 -7.25
CA LEU A 141 10.51 -9.47 -7.37
C LEU A 141 9.66 -8.79 -6.28
N THR A 142 10.06 -8.93 -5.02
CA THR A 142 9.33 -8.35 -3.89
C THR A 142 9.25 -6.83 -4.00
N ARG A 143 10.34 -6.15 -4.39
CA ARG A 143 10.30 -4.69 -4.60
C ARG A 143 9.25 -4.29 -5.64
N LYS A 144 9.18 -5.00 -6.77
CA LYS A 144 8.17 -4.73 -7.80
C LYS A 144 6.75 -5.00 -7.27
N LEU A 145 6.55 -6.11 -6.55
CA LEU A 145 5.25 -6.46 -5.98
C LEU A 145 4.76 -5.46 -4.92
N LEU A 146 5.66 -4.93 -4.08
CA LEU A 146 5.32 -3.94 -3.05
C LEU A 146 5.00 -2.55 -3.63
N CYS A 147 5.46 -2.28 -4.86
CA CYS A 147 5.07 -1.08 -5.60
C CYS A 147 3.65 -1.18 -6.21
N LEU A 148 3.01 -2.35 -6.20
CA LEU A 148 1.67 -2.49 -6.74
C LEU A 148 0.65 -1.74 -5.87
N PRO A 149 -0.26 -0.98 -6.49
CA PRO A 149 -1.31 -0.28 -5.76
C PRO A 149 -2.27 -1.29 -5.14
N HIS A 150 -2.18 -1.47 -3.82
CA HIS A 150 -2.94 -2.50 -3.09
C HIS A 150 -4.30 -2.02 -2.56
N SER A 151 -4.62 -0.72 -2.67
CA SER A 151 -5.88 -0.18 -2.15
C SER A 151 -6.35 1.08 -2.89
N THR A 152 -7.64 1.11 -3.21
CA THR A 152 -8.34 2.30 -3.72
C THR A 152 -8.37 3.42 -2.68
N ALA A 153 -8.21 3.13 -1.39
CA ALA A 153 -8.23 4.13 -0.33
C ALA A 153 -7.08 5.16 -0.45
N THR A 154 -5.96 4.78 -1.08
CA THR A 154 -4.87 5.73 -1.37
C THR A 154 -5.30 6.74 -2.44
N VAL A 155 -6.01 6.27 -3.48
CA VAL A 155 -6.58 7.11 -4.52
C VAL A 155 -7.70 7.99 -3.97
N GLU A 156 -8.57 7.46 -3.11
CA GLU A 156 -9.61 8.24 -2.44
C GLU A 156 -9.03 9.33 -1.52
N ARG A 157 -7.94 9.04 -0.80
CA ARG A 157 -7.20 10.05 -0.02
C ARG A 157 -6.61 11.14 -0.92
N LEU A 158 -6.12 10.76 -2.10
CA LEU A 158 -5.64 11.72 -3.11
C LEU A 158 -6.79 12.60 -3.61
N PHE A 159 -7.93 12.00 -3.98
CA PHE A 159 -9.13 12.74 -4.42
C PHE A 159 -9.67 13.65 -3.33
N SER A 160 -9.67 13.21 -2.07
CA SER A 160 -10.02 14.06 -0.93
C SER A 160 -9.08 15.26 -0.83
N SER A 161 -7.78 15.07 -1.02
CA SER A 161 -6.82 16.18 -1.05
C SER A 161 -7.10 17.15 -2.21
N ILE A 162 -7.44 16.63 -3.39
CA ILE A 162 -7.83 17.45 -4.54
C ILE A 162 -9.11 18.23 -4.24
N ASN A 163 -10.09 17.61 -3.59
CA ASN A 163 -11.35 18.27 -3.22
C ASN A 163 -11.14 19.41 -2.20
N VAL A 164 -10.19 19.25 -1.27
CA VAL A 164 -9.77 20.34 -0.39
C VAL A 164 -9.08 21.47 -1.16
N MET A 165 -8.29 21.15 -2.18
CA MET A 165 -7.64 22.15 -3.04
C MET A 165 -8.65 22.87 -3.96
N LYS A 166 -9.67 22.17 -4.45
CA LYS A 166 -10.72 22.71 -5.32
C LYS A 166 -11.93 23.10 -4.47
N THR A 167 -11.89 24.30 -3.88
CA THR A 167 -13.04 24.83 -3.15
C THR A 167 -14.10 25.36 -4.12
N LYS A 168 -15.33 25.59 -3.62
CA LYS A 168 -16.43 26.15 -4.43
C LYS A 168 -16.07 27.48 -5.10
N LEU A 169 -15.26 28.30 -4.43
CA LEU A 169 -14.77 29.59 -4.96
C LEU A 169 -13.49 29.45 -5.80
N ARG A 170 -12.73 28.36 -5.63
CA ARG A 170 -11.46 28.07 -6.33
C ARG A 170 -11.55 26.75 -7.10
N ASN A 171 -12.50 26.66 -8.02
CA ASN A 171 -12.76 25.43 -8.79
C ASN A 171 -12.01 25.36 -10.14
N LYS A 172 -11.55 26.51 -10.66
CA LYS A 172 -10.85 26.65 -11.95
C LYS A 172 -9.32 26.66 -11.77
N LEU A 173 -8.76 25.54 -11.34
CA LEU A 173 -7.32 25.30 -11.32
C LEU A 173 -6.93 24.42 -12.51
N SER A 174 -5.79 24.71 -13.16
CA SER A 174 -5.24 23.81 -14.17
C SER A 174 -4.74 22.51 -13.54
N THR A 175 -4.66 21.45 -14.34
CA THR A 175 -4.07 20.16 -13.96
C THR A 175 -2.63 20.33 -13.47
N THR A 176 -1.83 21.14 -14.17
CA THR A 176 -0.45 21.46 -13.81
C THR A 176 -0.33 22.10 -12.43
N THR A 177 -1.22 23.04 -12.08
CA THR A 177 -1.24 23.67 -10.75
C THR A 177 -1.66 22.68 -9.66
N ILE A 178 -2.67 21.85 -9.93
CA ILE A 178 -3.11 20.83 -8.97
C ILE A 178 -1.98 19.83 -8.71
N LYS A 179 -1.32 19.34 -9.77
CA LYS A 179 -0.17 18.43 -9.68
C LYS A 179 0.97 19.05 -8.89
N GLY A 180 1.38 20.28 -9.22
CA GLY A 180 2.42 20.99 -8.46
C GLY A 180 2.06 21.16 -6.98
N THR A 181 0.80 21.48 -6.67
CA THR A 181 0.33 21.63 -5.28
C THR A 181 0.33 20.28 -4.54
N LEU A 182 -0.04 19.19 -5.21
CA LEU A 182 0.00 17.84 -4.66
C LEU A 182 1.43 17.41 -4.34
N HIS A 183 2.37 17.60 -5.26
CA HIS A 183 3.78 17.29 -5.02
C HIS A 183 4.34 18.11 -3.86
N THR A 184 4.10 19.43 -3.84
CA THR A 184 4.55 20.30 -2.73
C THR A 184 3.97 19.83 -1.40
N LYS A 185 2.69 19.44 -1.34
CA LYS A 185 2.06 18.92 -0.12
C LYS A 185 2.65 17.56 0.31
N SER A 186 3.04 16.72 -0.63
CA SER A 186 3.65 15.41 -0.34
C SER A 186 5.06 15.55 0.24
N GLU A 187 5.85 16.49 -0.31
CA GLU A 187 7.24 16.74 0.11
C GLU A 187 7.32 17.58 1.39
N ILE A 188 6.49 18.63 1.50
CA ILE A 188 6.49 19.52 2.66
C ILE A 188 5.50 19.00 3.70
N LYS A 189 5.98 18.09 4.56
CA LYS A 189 5.20 17.55 5.68
C LYS A 189 4.89 18.60 6.74
N ASN A 190 5.88 19.44 7.07
CA ASN A 190 5.75 20.52 8.03
C ASN A 190 6.33 21.80 7.42
N CYS A 191 5.50 22.85 7.30
CA CYS A 191 5.94 24.13 6.74
C CYS A 191 6.98 24.84 7.62
N PHE A 192 7.04 24.52 8.92
CA PHE A 192 8.00 25.12 9.85
C PHE A 192 9.39 24.49 9.77
N GLU A 193 9.51 23.26 9.27
CA GLU A 193 10.78 22.51 9.19
C GLU A 193 11.37 22.51 7.78
N PHE A 194 10.67 23.07 6.80
CA PHE A 194 11.10 23.08 5.42
C PHE A 194 12.32 23.99 5.22
N ASN A 195 13.48 23.37 5.00
CA ASN A 195 14.71 24.09 4.71
C ASN A 195 14.77 24.50 3.24
N VAL A 196 14.64 25.81 2.98
CA VAL A 196 14.68 26.38 1.63
C VAL A 196 16.13 26.41 1.13
N LYS A 197 16.44 25.63 0.09
CA LYS A 197 17.76 25.64 -0.57
C LYS A 197 17.87 26.83 -1.54
N ASN A 198 19.10 27.29 -1.79
CA ASN A 198 19.39 28.34 -2.76
C ASN A 198 18.83 28.05 -4.17
N ASP A 199 18.74 26.78 -4.56
CA ASP A 199 18.16 26.39 -5.85
C ASP A 199 16.64 26.60 -5.92
N HIS A 200 15.93 26.54 -4.79
CA HIS A 200 14.50 26.91 -4.75
C HIS A 200 14.33 28.42 -5.00
N LEU A 201 15.21 29.24 -4.41
CA LEU A 201 15.19 30.69 -4.57
C LEU A 201 15.52 31.11 -6.01
N LYS A 202 16.47 30.43 -6.67
CA LYS A 202 16.78 30.68 -8.08
C LYS A 202 15.58 30.46 -9.01
N LYS A 203 14.70 29.52 -8.68
CA LYS A 203 13.45 29.25 -9.43
C LYS A 203 12.37 30.32 -9.18
N PHE A 204 12.48 31.11 -8.11
CA PHE A 204 11.62 32.25 -7.86
C PHE A 204 12.11 33.47 -8.65
N ASN A 205 11.83 33.47 -9.96
CA ASN A 205 12.24 34.54 -10.87
C ASN A 205 11.10 34.92 -11.83
N LYS A 206 11.34 35.92 -12.69
CA LYS A 206 10.35 36.47 -13.62
C LYS A 206 9.70 35.43 -14.56
N ASN A 207 10.40 34.33 -14.85
CA ASN A 207 9.92 33.28 -15.75
C ASN A 207 8.86 32.37 -15.10
N MET A 208 8.56 32.55 -13.80
CA MET A 208 7.56 31.75 -13.07
C MET A 208 6.15 31.87 -13.66
N TYR A 209 5.86 32.96 -14.38
CA TYR A 209 4.57 33.24 -15.01
C TYR A 209 4.56 33.04 -16.53
N ASP A 210 5.65 32.51 -17.10
CA ASP A 210 5.73 32.26 -18.54
C ASP A 210 5.07 30.92 -18.89
N PHE A 211 3.74 30.93 -18.92
CA PHE A 211 2.90 29.74 -19.14
C PHE A 211 2.92 29.20 -20.59
N ASN A 212 3.61 29.87 -21.52
CA ASN A 212 3.55 29.58 -22.96
C ASN A 212 4.73 28.77 -23.51
N GLN A 213 5.78 28.47 -22.74
CA GLN A 213 6.96 27.75 -23.23
C GLN A 213 7.05 26.27 -22.81
N ASN A 214 6.27 25.82 -21.82
CA ASN A 214 6.43 24.48 -21.23
C ASN A 214 5.27 23.51 -21.53
N LYS A 215 4.30 23.91 -22.36
CA LYS A 215 3.11 23.08 -22.62
C LYS A 215 3.42 21.84 -23.45
N ASP A 216 4.42 21.92 -24.34
CA ASP A 216 4.76 20.85 -25.27
C ASP A 216 5.83 19.87 -24.75
N GLU A 217 6.53 20.19 -23.66
CA GLU A 217 7.62 19.34 -23.14
C GLU A 217 7.19 18.43 -21.99
N THR A 218 6.27 18.85 -21.11
CA THR A 218 5.94 18.07 -19.90
C THR A 218 4.81 17.05 -20.09
N GLU A 219 3.84 17.33 -20.96
CA GLU A 219 2.77 16.37 -21.29
C GLU A 219 3.31 15.25 -22.21
N ASN A 220 4.14 15.59 -23.21
CA ASN A 220 4.71 14.60 -24.14
C ASN A 220 5.80 13.70 -23.51
N GLN A 221 6.54 14.16 -22.49
CA GLN A 221 7.57 13.33 -21.84
C GLN A 221 7.00 12.35 -20.80
N GLU A 222 5.94 12.72 -20.09
CA GLU A 222 5.34 11.83 -19.09
C GLU A 222 4.40 10.80 -19.72
N ASP A 223 3.60 11.18 -20.71
CA ASP A 223 2.74 10.23 -21.43
C ASP A 223 3.58 9.23 -22.24
N SER A 224 4.70 9.66 -22.85
CA SER A 224 5.63 8.75 -23.53
C SER A 224 6.41 7.85 -22.56
N GLN A 225 6.74 8.29 -21.34
CA GLN A 225 7.36 7.43 -20.33
C GLN A 225 6.39 6.38 -19.79
N ILE A 226 5.13 6.75 -19.56
CA ILE A 226 4.09 5.82 -19.10
C ILE A 226 3.72 4.83 -20.22
N GLU A 227 3.57 5.27 -21.47
CA GLU A 227 3.32 4.37 -22.60
C GLU A 227 4.50 3.43 -22.87
N ASN A 228 5.75 3.90 -22.73
CA ASN A 228 6.93 3.04 -22.88
C ASN A 228 7.09 2.04 -21.72
N GLU A 229 6.70 2.38 -20.48
CA GLU A 229 6.68 1.43 -19.36
C GLU A 229 5.54 0.40 -19.47
N ILE A 230 4.41 0.77 -20.08
CA ILE A 230 3.30 -0.14 -20.39
C ILE A 230 3.62 -1.04 -21.59
N ALA A 231 4.32 -0.53 -22.60
CA ALA A 231 4.74 -1.31 -23.78
C ALA A 231 5.95 -2.21 -23.52
N ALA A 232 6.73 -1.95 -22.46
CA ALA A 232 7.87 -2.77 -22.03
C ALA A 232 7.56 -3.71 -20.84
N SER A 233 6.31 -3.75 -20.35
CA SER A 233 5.79 -4.74 -19.39
C SER A 233 4.97 -5.81 -20.09
#